data_AF-A0A849SH38-F1
#
_entry.id   AF-A0A849SH38-F1
#
_cell.length_a   1.000
_cell.length_b   1.000
_cell.length_c   1.000
_cell.angle_alpha   90.00
_cell.angle_beta   90.00
_cell.angle_gamma   90.00
#
_symmetry.space_group_name_H-M   'P 1'
#
loop_
_entity.id
_entity.type
_entity.pdbx_description
1 polymer ?
#
loop_
_entity_poly.entity_id
_entity_poly.type
_entity_poly.pdbx_seq_one_letter_code
_entity_poly.pdbx_strand_id
1 'polypeptide(L)'
;QHNIGNMFFLKALQVSGGNDSKIRDEVEYLLMQAHSSYKQALKQDNSNWGTRRNLDRVITLLPENPTPGVGESDSPGLIMGNIPNGLP
;
A
#
# COMPACT_ATOMS: atom_id res chain seq x y z
N GLN A 1 -13.87 4.12 -4.93
CA GLN A 1 -12.61 3.55 -4.40
C GLN A 1 -12.34 2.09 -4.77
N HIS A 2 -13.34 1.21 -4.93
CA HIS A 2 -13.11 -0.20 -5.33
C HIS A 2 -12.21 -0.35 -6.58
N ASN A 3 -12.55 0.34 -7.68
CA ASN A 3 -11.78 0.25 -8.93
C ASN A 3 -10.32 0.71 -8.76
N ILE A 4 -10.08 1.73 -7.93
CA ILE A 4 -8.73 2.20 -7.62
C ILE A 4 -7.95 1.12 -6.86
N GLY A 5 -8.59 0.49 -5.86
CA GLY A 5 -8.02 -0.66 -5.17
C GLY A 5 -7.67 -1.81 -6.12
N ASN A 6 -8.54 -2.12 -7.08
CA ASN A 6 -8.27 -3.13 -8.09
C ASN A 6 -7.06 -2.78 -8.96
N MET A 7 -6.91 -1.52 -9.39
CA MET A 7 -5.75 -1.11 -10.20
C MET A 7 -4.44 -1.33 -9.46
N PHE A 8 -4.34 -0.85 -8.22
CA PHE A 8 -3.14 -1.04 -7.42
C PHE A 8 -2.87 -2.51 -7.11
N PHE A 9 -3.91 -3.27 -6.75
CA PHE A 9 -3.76 -4.68 -6.42
C PHE A 9 -3.30 -5.50 -7.63
N LEU A 10 -3.91 -5.30 -8.80
CA LEU A 10 -3.51 -5.98 -10.03
C LEU A 10 -2.08 -5.62 -10.43
N LYS A 11 -1.68 -4.36 -10.29
CA LYS A 11 -0.31 -3.92 -10.54
C LYS A 11 0.69 -4.59 -9.59
N ALA A 12 0.37 -4.68 -8.30
CA ALA A 12 1.19 -5.39 -7.32
C ALA A 12 1.40 -6.85 -7.71
N LEU A 13 0.33 -7.54 -8.15
CA LEU A 13 0.41 -8.93 -8.61
C LEU A 13 1.23 -9.09 -9.91
N GLN A 14 1.23 -8.10 -10.80
CA GLN A 14 2.01 -8.14 -12.04
C GLN A 14 3.52 -7.93 -11.81
N VAL A 15 3.88 -7.08 -10.85
CA VAL A 15 5.28 -6.73 -10.55
C VAL A 15 5.89 -7.70 -9.52
N SER A 16 5.04 -8.38 -8.73
CA SER A 16 5.42 -9.48 -7.85
C SER A 16 6.10 -10.61 -8.62
N GLY A 17 7.36 -10.90 -8.31
CA GLY A 17 8.12 -11.99 -8.94
C GLY A 17 9.64 -11.84 -8.88
N GLY A 18 10.14 -10.63 -8.60
CA GLY A 18 11.58 -10.36 -8.43
C GLY A 18 12.06 -10.51 -6.98
N ASN A 19 13.32 -10.90 -6.80
CA ASN A 19 14.02 -10.83 -5.51
C ASN A 19 14.73 -9.49 -5.26
N ASP A 20 14.60 -8.53 -6.19
CA ASP A 20 15.16 -7.19 -6.07
C ASP A 20 14.45 -6.40 -4.96
N SER A 21 15.21 -5.73 -4.09
CA SER A 21 14.66 -4.93 -2.99
C SER A 21 13.76 -3.80 -3.51
N LYS A 22 14.09 -3.17 -4.64
CA LYS A 22 13.27 -2.10 -5.23
C LYS A 22 11.91 -2.61 -5.69
N ILE A 23 11.88 -3.84 -6.22
CA ILE A 23 10.62 -4.50 -6.61
C ILE A 23 9.78 -4.79 -5.36
N ARG A 24 10.41 -5.20 -4.26
CA ARG A 24 9.71 -5.43 -2.99
C ARG A 24 9.09 -4.14 -2.45
N ASP A 25 9.85 -3.04 -2.44
CA ASP A 25 9.37 -1.73 -2.00
C ASP A 25 8.21 -1.22 -2.88
N GLU A 26 8.29 -1.41 -4.20
CA GLU A 26 7.20 -1.05 -5.13
C GLU A 26 5.95 -1.90 -4.86
N VAL A 27 6.10 -3.22 -4.70
CA VAL A 27 4.97 -4.11 -4.42
C VAL A 27 4.31 -3.75 -3.09
N GLU A 28 5.10 -3.47 -2.05
CA GLU A 28 4.59 -3.03 -0.75
C GLU A 28 3.81 -1.72 -0.87
N TYR A 29 4.36 -0.72 -1.56
CA TYR A 29 3.67 0.55 -1.83
C TYR A 29 2.31 0.31 -2.48
N LEU A 30 2.27 -0.49 -3.54
CA LEU A 30 1.04 -0.80 -4.29
C LEU A 30 0.02 -1.53 -3.42
N LEU A 31 0.46 -2.48 -2.58
CA LEU A 31 -0.41 -3.20 -1.66
C LEU A 31 -0.99 -2.26 -0.58
N MET A 32 -0.20 -1.30 -0.08
CA MET A 32 -0.69 -0.29 0.87
C MET A 32 -1.75 0.63 0.24
N GLN A 33 -1.52 1.09 -1.00
CA GLN A 33 -2.51 1.90 -1.73
C GLN A 33 -3.80 1.11 -2.01
N ALA A 34 -3.69 -0.17 -2.34
CA ALA A 34 -4.84 -1.06 -2.50
C ALA A 34 -5.60 -1.24 -1.19
N HIS A 35 -4.90 -1.48 -0.08
CA HIS A 35 -5.48 -1.64 1.26
C HIS A 35 -6.30 -0.42 1.67
N SER A 36 -5.72 0.78 1.59
CA SER A 36 -6.40 2.04 1.92
C SER A 36 -7.63 2.27 1.02
N SER A 37 -7.50 2.01 -0.29
CA SER A 37 -8.60 2.14 -1.24
C SER A 37 -9.76 1.19 -0.95
N TYR A 38 -9.47 -0.07 -0.61
CA TYR A 38 -10.51 -1.03 -0.25
C TYR A 38 -11.16 -0.71 1.09
N LYS A 39 -10.40 -0.29 2.10
CA LYS A 39 -10.99 0.19 3.37
C LYS A 39 -11.94 1.36 3.14
N GLN A 40 -11.56 2.32 2.31
CA GLN A 40 -12.44 3.44 1.99
C GLN A 40 -13.66 3.01 1.17
N ALA A 41 -13.52 2.03 0.26
CA ALA A 41 -14.65 1.46 -0.46
C ALA A 41 -15.67 0.81 0.48
N LEU A 42 -15.20 0.01 1.46
CA LEU A 42 -16.08 -0.68 2.41
C LEU A 42 -16.74 0.27 3.42
N LYS A 43 -16.08 1.38 3.76
CA LYS A 43 -16.71 2.46 4.54
C LYS A 43 -17.90 3.08 3.80
N GLN A 44 -17.83 3.16 2.47
CA GLN A 44 -18.90 3.72 1.63
C GLN A 44 -20.00 2.68 1.37
N ASP A 45 -19.62 1.45 1.04
CA ASP A 45 -20.53 0.33 0.81
C ASP A 45 -19.85 -1.01 1.17
N ASN A 46 -20.35 -1.65 2.22
CA ASN A 46 -19.84 -2.92 2.72
C ASN A 46 -20.53 -4.16 2.09
N SER A 47 -21.52 -3.97 1.20
CA SER A 47 -22.24 -5.09 0.58
C SER A 47 -21.37 -5.83 -0.45
N ASN A 48 -20.44 -5.12 -1.10
CA ASN A 48 -19.59 -5.68 -2.15
C ASN A 48 -18.64 -6.77 -1.63
N TRP A 49 -18.95 -8.03 -1.96
CA TRP A 49 -18.14 -9.19 -1.59
C TRP A 49 -16.75 -9.19 -2.24
N GLY A 50 -16.64 -8.73 -3.48
CA GLY A 50 -15.37 -8.66 -4.21
C GLY A 50 -14.37 -7.72 -3.52
N THR A 51 -14.85 -6.57 -3.03
CA THR A 51 -14.03 -5.64 -2.24
C THR A 51 -13.49 -6.30 -0.97
N ARG A 52 -14.36 -6.99 -0.20
CA ARG A 52 -13.96 -7.67 1.04
C ARG A 52 -12.92 -8.76 0.76
N ARG A 53 -13.19 -9.62 -0.22
CA ARG A 53 -12.27 -10.70 -0.61
C ARG A 53 -10.91 -10.15 -1.07
N ASN A 54 -10.89 -9.05 -1.83
CA ASN A 54 -9.63 -8.46 -2.27
C ASN A 54 -8.88 -7.79 -1.11
N LEU A 55 -9.59 -7.15 -0.16
CA LEU A 55 -8.99 -6.61 1.05
C LEU A 55 -8.29 -7.71 1.87
N ASP A 56 -8.94 -8.85 2.09
CA ASP A 56 -8.34 -9.98 2.81
C ASP A 56 -7.06 -10.45 2.12
N ARG A 57 -7.08 -10.58 0.78
CA ARG A 57 -5.88 -10.96 0.01
C ARG A 57 -4.76 -9.94 0.11
N VAL A 58 -5.08 -8.64 0.12
CA VAL A 58 -4.06 -7.61 0.31
C VAL A 58 -3.43 -7.73 1.69
N ILE A 59 -4.22 -7.93 2.73
CA ILE A 59 -3.70 -8.11 4.11
C ILE A 59 -2.75 -9.30 4.19
N THR A 60 -3.06 -10.42 3.52
CA THR A 60 -2.17 -11.60 3.51
C THR A 60 -0.85 -11.39 2.75
N LEU A 61 -0.79 -10.41 1.86
CA LEU A 61 0.38 -10.15 1.02
C LEU A 61 1.23 -8.99 1.55
N LEU A 62 0.69 -8.16 2.44
CA LEU A 62 1.45 -7.12 3.11
C LEU A 62 2.52 -7.75 4.02
N PRO A 63 3.74 -7.20 4.05
CA PRO A 63 4.78 -7.69 4.95
C PRO A 63 4.37 -7.45 6.42
N GLU A 64 4.72 -8.39 7.29
CA GLU A 64 4.51 -8.25 8.73
C GLU A 64 5.31 -7.07 9.31
N ASN A 65 6.48 -6.80 8.73
CA ASN A 65 7.35 -5.67 9.06
C ASN A 65 7.43 -4.73 7.85
N PRO A 66 6.61 -3.68 7.79
CA PRO A 66 6.60 -2.76 6.67
C PRO A 66 7.90 -1.96 6.57
N THR A 67 8.29 -1.63 5.35
CA THR A 67 9.45 -0.80 5.04
C THR A 67 9.16 0.64 5.45
N PRO A 68 9.99 1.26 6.33
CA PRO A 68 9.74 2.62 6.79
C PRO A 68 9.62 3.63 5.64
N GLY A 69 8.57 4.46 5.68
CA GLY A 69 8.33 5.48 4.66
C GLY A 69 7.71 4.97 3.35
N VAL A 70 7.46 3.67 3.20
CA VAL A 70 6.69 3.13 2.08
C VAL A 70 5.19 3.33 2.37
N GLY A 71 4.46 3.89 1.41
CA GLY A 71 2.99 3.99 1.44
C GLY A 71 2.38 5.09 2.34
N GLU A 72 3.17 5.77 3.17
CA GLU A 72 2.73 6.97 3.90
C GLU A 72 2.86 8.22 3.02
N SER A 73 1.96 8.40 2.05
CA SER A 73 1.89 9.67 1.31
C SER A 73 0.45 10.04 0.98
N ASP A 74 -0.28 10.48 2.01
CA ASP A 74 -1.52 11.24 1.87
C ASP A 74 -1.28 12.77 1.93
N SER A 75 -0.01 13.20 1.97
CA SER A 75 0.38 14.63 2.06
C SER A 75 1.33 15.03 0.92
N PRO A 76 0.93 15.91 -0.02
CA PRO A 76 1.86 16.52 -0.95
C PRO A 76 2.71 17.53 -0.20
N GLY A 77 3.92 17.14 0.17
CA GLY A 77 4.95 18.05 0.68
C GLY A 77 5.35 17.77 2.12
N LEU A 78 6.28 16.83 2.30
CA LEU A 78 7.43 16.88 3.21
C LEU A 78 8.04 15.47 3.21
N ILE A 79 9.00 15.25 2.30
CA ILE A 79 10.01 14.22 2.53
C ILE A 79 10.75 14.71 3.78
N MET A 80 10.42 14.17 4.94
CA MET A 80 11.08 14.47 6.21
C MET A 80 12.47 13.85 6.14
N GLY A 81 13.38 14.52 5.42
CA GLY A 81 14.79 14.22 5.45
C GLY A 81 15.28 14.33 6.89
N ASN A 82 16.07 13.34 7.30
CA ASN A 82 16.78 13.28 8.57
C ASN A 82 17.29 14.66 8.97
N ILE A 83 16.62 15.36 9.89
CA ILE A 83 17.24 16.48 10.60
C ILE A 83 18.13 15.82 11.65
N PRO A 84 19.47 15.87 11.52
CA PRO A 84 20.34 15.33 12.54
C PRO A 84 20.10 16.16 13.81
N ASN A 85 19.56 15.53 14.84
CA ASN A 85 19.41 16.19 16.13
C ASN A 85 20.77 16.16 16.81
N GLY A 86 21.55 17.21 16.59
CA GLY A 86 22.82 17.41 17.27
C GLY A 86 23.80 18.18 16.41
N LEU A 87 24.16 19.36 16.89
CA LEU A 87 25.55 19.84 17.03
C LEU A 87 25.51 21.30 17.54
N PRO A 88 26.55 21.73 18.27
CA PRO A 88 26.68 21.84 19.72
C PRO A 88 26.23 23.19 20.33
#